data_AF-A0AAW0C869-F1
#
_entry.id   AF-A0AAW0C869-F1
#
_cell.length_a   1.000
_cell.length_b   1.000
_cell.length_c   1.000
_cell.angle_alpha   90.00
_cell.angle_beta   90.00
_cell.angle_gamma   90.00
#
_symmetry.space_group_name_H-M   'P 1'
#
loop_
_entity.id
_entity.type
_entity.pdbx_description
1 polymer ?
#
loop_
_entity_poly.entity_id
_entity_poly.type
_entity_poly.pdbx_seq_one_letter_code
_entity_poly.pdbx_strand_id
1 'polypeptide(L)'
;MATVRRVLPDGLTVSTLLSAKGAQLKFWTTQTNASAEEKVLKISGTVDQLRTNLAAYYGLDLTVIPRAHEVTVPTIDESIRDRQWADFVALGAEWKSTVEAGKVFHLLTSSSHDLHSPDTNTPASLHEAALLDNLSQVVIDFRL
;
A
#
# COMPACT_ATOMS: atom_id res chain seq x y z
N MET A 1 31.90 -26.08 14.47
CA MET A 1 31.61 -24.76 13.87
C MET A 1 30.10 -24.60 13.87
N ALA A 2 29.56 -23.69 14.70
CA ALA A 2 28.13 -23.54 14.86
C ALA A 2 27.55 -22.70 13.71
N THR A 3 26.73 -23.31 12.86
CA THR A 3 25.99 -22.60 11.82
C THR A 3 24.85 -21.83 12.49
N VAL A 4 25.08 -20.56 12.80
CA VAL A 4 24.01 -19.66 13.28
C VAL A 4 22.94 -19.64 12.20
N ARG A 5 21.76 -20.19 12.48
CA ARG A 5 20.58 -20.06 11.61
C ARG A 5 20.18 -18.58 11.61
N ARG A 6 20.52 -17.88 10.53
CA ARG A 6 20.15 -16.49 10.31
C ARG A 6 18.68 -16.46 9.90
N VAL A 7 17.87 -15.70 10.63
CA VAL A 7 16.47 -15.50 10.27
C VAL A 7 16.45 -14.54 9.09
N LEU A 8 15.97 -15.02 7.95
CA LEU A 8 15.78 -14.20 6.76
C LEU A 8 14.58 -13.27 7.03
N PRO A 9 14.70 -11.95 6.88
CA PRO A 9 13.57 -11.05 7.01
C PRO A 9 12.47 -11.39 6.00
N ASP A 10 11.21 -11.40 6.44
CA ASP A 10 10.08 -11.67 5.56
C ASP A 10 10.10 -10.71 4.36
N GLY A 11 10.08 -11.28 3.14
CA GLY A 11 10.12 -10.53 1.88
C GLY A 11 11.51 -10.16 1.37
N LEU A 12 12.61 -10.50 2.07
CA LEU A 12 13.97 -10.36 1.53
C LEU A 12 14.30 -11.54 0.60
N THR A 13 14.11 -11.34 -0.69
CA THR A 13 14.40 -12.30 -1.76
C THR A 13 15.50 -11.76 -2.66
N VAL A 14 16.10 -12.62 -3.50
CA VAL A 14 17.09 -12.18 -4.50
C VAL A 14 16.49 -11.08 -5.40
N SER A 15 15.23 -11.23 -5.80
CA SER A 15 14.50 -10.23 -6.61
C SER A 15 14.39 -8.88 -5.91
N THR A 16 13.99 -8.87 -4.63
CA THR A 16 13.83 -7.61 -3.89
C THR A 16 15.18 -6.94 -3.63
N LEU A 17 16.27 -7.71 -3.46
CA LEU A 17 17.62 -7.17 -3.32
C LEU A 17 18.16 -6.56 -4.63
N LEU A 18 17.91 -7.21 -5.77
CA LEU A 18 18.30 -6.72 -7.09
C LEU A 18 17.53 -5.44 -7.48
N SER A 19 16.25 -5.34 -7.13
CA SER A 19 15.42 -4.16 -7.42
C SER A 19 15.54 -3.03 -6.38
N ALA A 20 16.12 -3.29 -5.21
CA ALA A 20 16.18 -2.32 -4.13
C ALA A 20 17.04 -1.10 -4.47
N LYS A 21 16.56 0.07 -4.02
CA LYS A 21 17.27 1.35 -4.12
C LYS A 21 18.24 1.53 -2.96
N GLY A 22 19.22 2.41 -3.12
CA GLY A 22 20.28 2.65 -2.11
C GLY A 22 19.77 2.98 -0.70
N ALA A 23 18.64 3.69 -0.57
CA ALA A 23 18.03 3.97 0.73
C ALA A 23 17.48 2.70 1.41
N GLN A 24 16.83 1.81 0.65
CA GLN A 24 16.30 0.53 1.16
C GLN A 24 17.44 -0.40 1.58
N LEU A 25 18.51 -0.48 0.78
CA LEU A 25 19.68 -1.28 1.12
C LEU A 25 20.37 -0.80 2.39
N LYS A 26 20.50 0.53 2.58
CA LYS A 26 21.02 1.11 3.83
C LYS A 26 20.12 0.80 5.01
N PHE A 27 18.80 0.91 4.84
CA PHE A 27 17.83 0.56 5.87
C PHE A 27 17.99 -0.90 6.32
N TRP A 28 18.02 -1.85 5.39
CA TRP A 28 18.22 -3.27 5.72
C TRP A 28 19.59 -3.54 6.35
N THR A 29 20.63 -2.83 5.93
CA THR A 29 21.97 -2.95 6.53
C THR A 29 21.95 -2.48 7.99
N THR A 30 21.30 -1.34 8.27
CA THR A 30 21.13 -0.82 9.64
C THR A 30 20.32 -1.78 10.49
N GLN A 31 19.20 -2.29 9.97
CA GLN A 31 18.36 -3.25 10.67
C GLN A 31 19.12 -4.54 10.98
N THR A 32 19.88 -5.05 10.02
CA THR A 32 20.71 -6.25 10.19
C THR A 32 21.77 -6.04 11.28
N ASN A 33 22.45 -4.90 11.29
CA ASN A 33 23.43 -4.56 12.33
C ASN A 33 22.77 -4.37 13.71
N ALA A 34 21.59 -3.78 13.76
CA ALA A 34 20.84 -3.61 15.01
C ALA A 34 20.45 -4.98 15.61
N SER A 35 19.99 -5.91 14.76
CA SER A 35 19.64 -7.27 15.19
C SER A 35 20.83 -8.16 15.55
N ALA A 36 22.02 -7.86 15.01
CA ALA A 36 23.24 -8.61 15.30
C ALA A 36 23.97 -8.13 16.57
N GLU A 37 23.48 -7.06 17.23
CA GLU A 37 24.13 -6.36 18.35
C GLU A 37 25.57 -5.85 18.07
N GLU A 38 26.06 -6.03 16.84
CA GLU A 38 27.39 -5.66 16.37
C GLU A 38 27.31 -5.11 14.92
N LYS A 39 28.23 -4.19 14.58
CA LYS A 39 28.36 -3.66 13.21
C LYS A 39 29.03 -4.68 12.29
N VAL A 40 28.28 -5.68 11.85
CA VAL A 40 28.77 -6.74 10.96
C VAL A 40 28.89 -6.24 9.51
N LEU A 41 28.03 -5.30 9.09
CA LEU A 41 27.96 -4.81 7.71
C LEU A 41 28.26 -3.32 7.60
N LYS A 42 29.02 -2.94 6.56
CA LYS A 42 29.30 -1.52 6.24
C LYS A 42 28.07 -0.89 5.58
N ILE A 43 27.58 0.20 6.18
CA ILE A 43 26.42 0.99 5.68
C ILE A 43 26.83 1.96 4.56
N SER A 44 28.12 2.26 4.42
CA SER A 44 28.66 3.08 3.35
C SER A 44 29.17 2.23 2.18
N GLY A 45 28.96 2.71 0.96
CA GLY A 45 29.39 2.03 -0.26
C GLY A 45 28.49 2.33 -1.45
N THR A 46 28.85 1.78 -2.61
CA THR A 46 27.98 1.77 -3.79
C THR A 46 26.79 0.84 -3.56
N VAL A 47 25.72 1.00 -4.37
CA VAL A 47 24.54 0.14 -4.33
C VAL A 47 24.93 -1.34 -4.48
N ASP A 48 25.84 -1.66 -5.41
CA ASP A 48 26.27 -3.04 -5.65
C ASP A 48 27.09 -3.61 -4.49
N GLN A 49 27.91 -2.80 -3.81
CA GLN A 49 28.61 -3.24 -2.60
C GLN A 49 27.63 -3.59 -1.48
N LEU A 50 26.59 -2.77 -1.28
CA LEU A 50 25.56 -3.03 -0.28
C LEU A 50 24.77 -4.30 -0.61
N ARG A 51 24.42 -4.52 -1.89
CA ARG A 51 23.77 -5.76 -2.34
C ARG A 51 24.64 -6.98 -2.08
N THR A 52 25.90 -6.95 -2.49
CA THR A 52 26.83 -8.08 -2.29
C THR A 52 27.04 -8.38 -0.81
N ASN A 53 27.19 -7.36 0.03
CA ASN A 53 27.35 -7.55 1.47
C ASN A 53 26.10 -8.15 2.12
N LEU A 54 24.91 -7.67 1.78
CA LEU A 54 23.65 -8.23 2.26
C LEU A 54 23.45 -9.66 1.76
N ALA A 55 23.72 -9.91 0.48
CA ALA A 55 23.61 -11.24 -0.12
C ALA A 55 24.55 -12.24 0.56
N ALA A 56 25.82 -11.87 0.75
CA ALA A 56 26.79 -12.68 1.48
C ALA A 56 26.37 -12.93 2.94
N TYR A 57 25.79 -11.93 3.60
CA TYR A 57 25.30 -12.07 4.97
C TYR A 57 24.12 -13.04 5.07
N TYR A 58 23.19 -13.01 4.13
CA TYR A 58 22.01 -13.89 4.13
C TYR A 58 22.20 -15.19 3.35
N GLY A 59 23.37 -15.41 2.73
CA GLY A 59 23.65 -16.59 1.90
C GLY A 59 22.85 -16.62 0.60
N LEU A 60 22.49 -15.45 0.06
CA LEU A 60 21.75 -15.31 -1.19
C LEU A 60 22.72 -15.30 -2.37
N ASP A 61 22.44 -16.12 -3.38
CA ASP A 61 23.19 -16.11 -4.64
C ASP A 61 22.55 -15.10 -5.61
N LEU A 62 23.28 -14.02 -5.91
CA LEU A 62 22.84 -12.97 -6.85
C LEU A 62 23.02 -13.35 -8.32
N THR A 63 23.76 -14.42 -8.62
CA THR A 63 23.96 -14.90 -9.99
C THR A 63 22.74 -15.67 -10.50
N VAL A 64 21.90 -16.14 -9.59
CA VAL A 64 20.61 -16.73 -9.91
C VAL A 64 19.67 -15.61 -10.31
N ILE A 65 19.54 -15.38 -11.62
CA ILE A 65 18.50 -14.50 -12.18
C ILE A 65 17.16 -15.10 -11.74
N PRO A 66 16.42 -14.46 -10.83
CA PRO A 66 15.11 -14.96 -10.46
C PRO A 66 14.25 -14.88 -11.72
N ARG A 67 13.67 -16.00 -12.16
CA ARG A 67 12.63 -15.94 -13.20
C ARG A 67 11.57 -14.99 -12.66
N ALA A 68 11.36 -13.88 -13.36
CA ALA A 68 10.25 -12.99 -13.06
C ALA A 68 9.00 -13.88 -13.04
N HIS A 69 8.37 -13.99 -11.87
CA HIS A 69 7.00 -14.45 -11.84
C HIS A 69 6.23 -13.42 -12.64
N GLU A 70 5.75 -13.81 -13.82
CA GLU A 70 4.78 -13.02 -14.55
C GLU A 70 3.63 -12.78 -13.59
N VAL A 71 3.51 -11.54 -13.09
CA VAL A 71 2.37 -11.12 -12.30
C VAL A 71 1.21 -11.16 -13.28
N THR A 72 0.51 -12.29 -13.31
CA THR A 72 -0.71 -12.44 -14.07
C THR A 72 -1.70 -11.47 -13.43
N VAL A 73 -1.99 -10.37 -14.11
CA VAL A 73 -3.05 -9.46 -13.67
C VAL A 73 -4.32 -10.31 -13.60
N PRO A 74 -5.01 -10.37 -12.45
CA PRO A 74 -6.25 -11.11 -12.36
C PRO A 74 -7.18 -10.60 -13.45
N THR A 75 -7.57 -11.49 -14.36
CA THR A 75 -8.54 -11.12 -15.38
C THR A 75 -9.85 -10.87 -14.64
N ILE A 76 -10.37 -9.64 -14.73
CA ILE A 76 -11.68 -9.32 -14.17
C ILE A 76 -12.69 -10.14 -14.97
N ASP A 77 -13.18 -11.22 -14.36
CA ASP A 77 -14.21 -12.04 -14.96
C ASP A 77 -15.58 -11.34 -14.90
N GLU A 78 -16.53 -11.85 -15.68
CA GLU A 78 -17.89 -11.33 -15.72
C GLU A 78 -18.58 -11.37 -14.35
N SER A 79 -18.31 -12.39 -13.54
CA SER A 79 -18.88 -12.53 -12.21
C SER A 79 -18.38 -11.47 -11.21
N ILE A 80 -17.13 -11.02 -11.35
CA ILE A 80 -16.55 -9.94 -10.56
C ILE A 80 -17.23 -8.63 -10.94
N ARG A 81 -17.46 -8.37 -12.24
CA ARG A 81 -18.17 -7.16 -12.69
C ARG A 81 -19.61 -7.14 -12.21
N ASP A 82 -20.31 -8.26 -12.32
CA ASP A 82 -21.69 -8.38 -11.86
C ASP A 82 -21.81 -8.12 -10.36
N ARG A 83 -20.87 -8.66 -9.58
CA ARG A 83 -20.83 -8.43 -8.13
C ARG A 83 -20.53 -6.97 -7.79
N GLN A 84 -19.52 -6.37 -8.42
CA GLN A 84 -19.21 -4.95 -8.23
C GLN A 84 -20.39 -4.05 -8.60
N TRP A 85 -21.10 -4.38 -9.67
CA TRP A 85 -22.30 -3.65 -10.07
C TRP A 85 -23.44 -3.79 -9.06
N ALA A 86 -23.67 -5.01 -8.57
CA ALA A 86 -24.66 -5.25 -7.52
C ALA A 86 -24.34 -4.45 -6.25
N ASP A 87 -23.07 -4.39 -5.84
CA ASP A 87 -22.62 -3.60 -4.70
C ASP A 87 -22.88 -2.10 -4.90
N PHE A 88 -22.61 -1.57 -6.10
CA PHE A 88 -22.92 -0.17 -6.42
C PHE A 88 -24.42 0.14 -6.42
N VAL A 89 -25.25 -0.78 -6.93
CA VAL A 89 -26.70 -0.63 -6.89
C VAL A 89 -27.21 -0.62 -5.45
N ALA A 90 -26.71 -1.51 -4.60
CA ALA A 90 -27.05 -1.56 -3.19
C ALA A 90 -26.65 -0.26 -2.47
N LEU A 91 -25.44 0.25 -2.74
CA LEU A 91 -24.94 1.51 -2.21
C LEU A 91 -25.81 2.70 -2.63
N GLY A 92 -26.26 2.74 -3.89
CA GLY A 92 -27.17 3.76 -4.38
C GLY A 92 -28.52 3.72 -3.67
N ALA A 93 -29.05 2.53 -3.39
CA ALA A 93 -30.29 2.37 -2.63
C ALA A 93 -30.14 2.85 -1.18
N GLU A 94 -29.02 2.53 -0.52
CA GLU A 94 -28.71 3.00 0.83
C GLU A 94 -28.59 4.53 0.89
N TRP A 95 -27.86 5.12 -0.06
CA TRP A 95 -27.73 6.57 -0.18
C TRP A 95 -29.11 7.23 -0.30
N LYS A 96 -29.94 6.75 -1.23
CA LYS A 96 -31.29 7.26 -1.44
C LYS A 96 -32.13 7.20 -0.15
N SER A 97 -32.16 6.05 0.53
CA SER A 97 -32.90 5.88 1.77
C SER A 97 -32.39 6.80 2.89
N THR A 98 -31.08 7.06 2.94
CA THR A 98 -30.46 7.92 3.95
C THR A 98 -30.83 9.39 3.74
N VAL A 99 -30.81 9.85 2.48
CA VAL A 99 -31.25 11.20 2.10
C VAL A 99 -32.74 11.40 2.37
N GLU A 100 -33.59 10.42 2.01
CA GLU A 100 -35.02 10.46 2.30
C GLU A 100 -35.32 10.53 3.80
N ALA A 101 -34.46 9.94 4.63
CA ALA A 101 -34.52 10.03 6.09
C ALA A 101 -33.94 11.33 6.67
N GLY A 102 -33.47 12.27 5.82
CA GLY A 102 -32.85 13.53 6.24
C GLY A 102 -31.50 13.36 6.93
N LYS A 103 -30.82 12.22 6.72
CA LYS A 103 -29.52 11.90 7.32
C LYS A 103 -28.39 12.13 6.31
N VAL A 104 -27.18 12.35 6.83
CA VAL A 104 -25.97 12.39 6.01
C VAL A 104 -25.54 10.97 5.70
N PHE A 105 -25.30 10.68 4.42
CA PHE A 105 -24.76 9.41 3.98
C PHE A 105 -23.23 9.44 4.02
N HIS A 106 -22.63 8.47 4.70
CA HIS A 106 -21.19 8.33 4.82
C HIS A 106 -20.71 7.11 4.02
N LEU A 107 -20.09 7.36 2.87
CA LEU A 107 -19.59 6.31 1.97
C LEU A 107 -18.51 5.43 2.64
N LEU A 108 -17.68 6.04 3.47
CA LEU A 108 -16.78 5.33 4.35
C LEU A 108 -17.45 5.32 5.71
N THR A 109 -17.86 4.15 6.18
CA THR A 109 -17.99 3.96 7.62
C THR A 109 -16.63 4.30 8.18
N SER A 110 -16.54 5.38 8.98
CA SER A 110 -15.34 5.64 9.76
C SER A 110 -15.08 4.35 10.51
N SER A 111 -14.09 3.57 10.06
CA SER A 111 -13.65 2.41 10.81
C SER A 111 -13.34 2.98 12.18
N SER A 112 -14.01 2.42 13.19
CA SER A 112 -13.90 2.87 14.57
C SER A 112 -12.43 2.72 14.97
N HIS A 113 -11.66 3.78 14.74
CA HIS A 113 -10.39 4.01 15.34
C HIS A 113 -10.70 4.92 16.51
N ASP A 114 -11.20 4.31 17.58
CA ASP A 114 -11.09 4.88 18.90
C ASP A 114 -9.64 5.40 19.08
N LEU A 115 -9.53 6.55 19.77
CA LEU A 115 -8.30 7.20 20.21
C LEU A 115 -7.61 8.13 19.19
N HIS A 116 -8.18 9.32 18.97
CA HIS A 116 -7.62 10.58 19.50
C HIS A 116 -8.48 11.74 19.02
N SER A 117 -9.11 12.44 19.96
CA SER A 117 -9.67 13.76 19.71
C SER A 117 -8.55 14.78 19.92
N PRO A 118 -8.12 15.55 18.91
CA PRO A 118 -7.59 16.87 19.16
C PRO A 118 -8.68 17.88 18.83
N ASP A 119 -9.17 18.55 19.88
CA ASP A 119 -9.91 19.79 19.75
C ASP A 119 -9.14 20.77 18.86
N THR A 120 -9.65 21.10 17.68
CA THR A 120 -9.31 22.35 17.00
C THR A 120 -10.54 22.94 16.30
N ASN A 121 -11.21 23.83 17.02
CA ASN A 121 -12.02 24.90 16.45
C ASN A 121 -11.26 25.56 15.28
N THR A 122 -11.71 25.33 14.04
CA THR A 122 -11.30 26.11 12.88
C THR A 122 -12.55 26.45 12.08
N PRO A 123 -12.93 27.74 11.92
CA PRO A 123 -14.15 28.11 11.21
C PRO A 123 -14.02 27.78 9.72
N ALA A 124 -15.11 27.21 9.19
CA ALA A 124 -15.29 26.81 7.81
C ALA A 124 -14.85 27.90 6.81
N SER A 125 -13.77 27.62 6.08
CA SER A 125 -13.25 28.49 5.02
C SER A 125 -13.62 27.92 3.66
N LEU A 126 -14.72 28.46 3.10
CA LEU A 126 -14.94 28.85 1.70
C LEU A 126 -14.61 27.90 0.53
N HIS A 127 -14.23 26.64 0.75
CA HIS A 127 -13.88 25.72 -0.33
C HIS A 127 -15.00 24.74 -0.74
N GLU A 128 -16.09 24.69 0.02
CA GLU A 128 -17.19 23.72 -0.19
C GLU A 128 -18.25 24.23 -1.19
N ALA A 129 -18.37 25.55 -1.38
CA ALA A 129 -19.32 26.12 -2.33
C ALA A 129 -18.94 25.88 -3.81
N ALA A 130 -17.68 25.57 -4.10
CA ALA A 130 -17.22 25.30 -5.46
C ALA A 130 -17.53 23.87 -5.96
N LEU A 131 -17.90 22.95 -5.06
CA LEU A 131 -18.23 21.56 -5.41
C LEU A 131 -19.69 21.37 -5.84
N LEU A 132 -20.59 22.24 -5.38
CA LEU A 132 -22.02 22.15 -5.72
C LEU A 132 -22.35 22.74 -7.10
N ASP A 133 -21.50 23.61 -7.64
CA ASP A 133 -21.73 24.22 -8.97
C ASP A 133 -21.28 23.31 -10.14
N ASN A 134 -20.49 22.26 -9.85
CA ASN A 134 -19.97 21.35 -10.87
C ASN A 134 -20.84 20.09 -11.08
N LEU A 135 -21.80 19.81 -10.19
CA LEU A 135 -22.69 18.65 -10.31
C LEU A 135 -23.96 18.92 -11.13
N SER A 136 -24.26 20.19 -11.43
CA SER A 136 -25.36 20.60 -12.32
C SER A 136 -25.06 20.41 -13.82
N GLN A 137 -23.83 20.01 -14.18
CA GLN A 137 -23.41 19.81 -15.57
C GLN A 137 -23.31 18.35 -16.03
N VAL A 138 -23.52 17.38 -15.14
CA VAL A 138 -23.59 15.96 -15.54
C VAL A 138 -25.03 15.60 -15.88
N VAL A 139 -25.52 16.09 -17.02
CA VAL A 139 -26.70 15.52 -17.69
C VAL A 139 -26.26 14.16 -18.24
N ILE A 140 -26.52 13.08 -17.49
CA ILE A 140 -26.42 11.73 -18.04
C ILE A 140 -27.66 11.50 -18.89
N ASP A 141 -27.53 11.74 -20.20
CA ASP A 141 -28.56 11.46 -21.19
C ASP A 141 -28.62 9.93 -21.40
N PHE A 142 -29.42 9.24 -20.59
CA PHE A 142 -29.76 7.84 -20.80
C PHE A 142 -30.90 7.75 -21.83
N ARG A 143 -30.55 7.55 -23.10
CA ARG A 143 -31.49 7.03 -24.09
C ARG A 143 -31.45 5.50 -24.08
N LEU A 144 -32.61 4.91 -23.74
CA LEU A 144 -32.97 3.50 -23.96
C LEU A 144 -33.04 3.17 -25.45
#